data_AF-M1AP77-F1
#
_entry.id   AF-M1AP77-F1
#
_cell.length_a   1.000
_cell.length_b   1.000
_cell.length_c   1.000
_cell.angle_alpha   90.00
_cell.angle_beta   90.00
_cell.angle_gamma   90.00
#
_symmetry.space_group_name_H-M   'P 1'
#
loop_
_entity.id
_entity.type
_entity.pdbx_description
1 polymer ?
#
loop_
_entity_poly.entity_id
_entity_poly.type
_entity_poly.pdbx_seq_one_letter_code
_entity_poly.pdbx_strand_id
1 'polypeptide(L)'
;MESKLESAKKEVLAEIVKLAQKREMKGSKGGWKDFLRSYDKKLGVSLSDPSKRSIDVLLTFLKTFSEDDLKFFDKVFQCHSNRDAVEKLQKSSPDSESAEQRLVRLTFEHPQYPIDYSFPSHEEDWLVTKRSKKSNFIQSKDMVAIDCEMVLCQDGTEALVRICAVDRNLEVKLNEFVNPNKPVADYRTDITGITAGDLEGVSCSLADVQTSLKKLLSHGTILVGHSLHNDLRALKMDHARVIDTSYVFKYQGQTSNRRPSLSNLCKVRHFLKKIGTSFHAAICPLC
;
A
#
# COMPACT_ATOMS: atom_id res chain seq x y z
N MET A 1 -7.51 16.18 -16.87
CA MET A 1 -6.39 15.22 -16.66
C MET A 1 -5.13 15.67 -17.38
N GLU A 2 -5.25 16.29 -18.55
CA GLU A 2 -4.14 16.99 -19.21
C GLU A 2 -3.38 17.93 -18.26
N SER A 3 -4.10 18.66 -17.40
CA SER A 3 -3.49 19.50 -16.36
C SER A 3 -2.63 18.73 -15.33
N LYS A 4 -2.96 17.47 -15.01
CA LYS A 4 -2.12 16.64 -14.12
C LYS A 4 -0.85 16.22 -14.83
N LEU A 5 -0.95 15.74 -16.07
CA LEU A 5 0.20 15.38 -16.90
C LEU A 5 1.16 16.56 -17.02
N GLU A 6 0.65 17.75 -17.35
CA GLU A 6 1.46 18.96 -17.54
C GLU A 6 2.14 19.45 -16.26
N SER A 7 1.54 19.20 -15.10
CA SER A 7 2.11 19.55 -13.79
C SER A 7 3.07 18.51 -13.20
N ALA A 8 3.19 17.33 -13.82
CA ALA A 8 3.91 16.20 -13.25
C ALA A 8 5.44 16.33 -13.39
N LYS A 9 6.17 15.82 -12.40
CA LYS A 9 7.63 15.71 -12.46
C LYS A 9 8.06 14.74 -13.56
N LYS A 10 9.22 15.00 -14.17
CA LYS A 10 9.78 14.18 -15.27
C LYS A 10 9.87 12.69 -14.89
N GLU A 11 10.28 12.40 -13.66
CA GLU A 11 10.48 11.03 -13.18
C GLU A 11 9.18 10.24 -13.21
N VAL A 12 8.07 10.87 -12.80
CA VAL A 12 6.73 10.27 -12.81
C VAL A 12 6.27 9.99 -14.24
N LEU A 13 6.46 10.95 -15.15
CA LEU A 13 6.12 10.79 -16.55
C LEU A 13 6.93 9.64 -17.19
N ALA A 14 8.24 9.58 -16.93
CA ALA A 14 9.10 8.51 -17.43
C ALA A 14 8.68 7.13 -16.89
N GLU A 15 8.29 7.04 -15.62
CA GLU A 15 7.79 5.81 -15.02
C GLU A 15 6.48 5.34 -15.66
N ILE A 16 5.52 6.25 -15.87
CA ILE A 16 4.27 5.91 -16.56
C ILE A 16 4.56 5.32 -17.94
N VAL A 17 5.48 5.91 -18.70
CA VAL A 17 5.87 5.36 -20.02
C VAL A 17 6.51 3.99 -19.88
N LYS A 18 7.41 3.77 -18.91
CA LYS A 18 8.02 2.45 -18.67
C LYS A 18 6.98 1.39 -18.30
N LEU A 19 5.99 1.73 -17.48
CA LEU A 19 4.91 0.81 -17.11
C LEU A 19 3.98 0.54 -18.30
N ALA A 20 3.65 1.57 -19.09
CA ALA A 20 2.88 1.40 -20.32
C ALA A 20 3.60 0.47 -21.32
N GLN A 21 4.93 0.57 -21.43
CA GLN A 21 5.73 -0.36 -22.22
C GLN A 21 5.67 -1.80 -21.67
N LYS A 22 5.81 -1.97 -20.35
CA LYS A 22 5.74 -3.29 -19.69
C LYS A 22 4.38 -3.95 -19.91
N ARG A 23 3.31 -3.15 -19.99
CA ARG A 23 1.94 -3.58 -20.25
C ARG A 23 1.58 -3.65 -21.73
N GLU A 24 2.55 -3.39 -22.61
CA GLU A 24 2.35 -3.37 -24.07
C GLU A 24 1.22 -2.44 -24.53
N MET A 25 0.95 -1.37 -23.76
CA MET A 25 -0.13 -0.43 -24.07
C MET A 25 0.19 0.36 -25.34
N LYS A 26 -0.84 0.66 -26.13
CA LYS A 26 -0.73 1.37 -27.41
C LYS A 26 -1.71 2.53 -27.46
N GLY A 27 -1.20 3.72 -27.69
CA GLY A 27 -2.03 4.89 -28.01
C GLY A 27 -2.34 4.96 -29.51
N SER A 28 -2.93 6.08 -29.92
CA SER A 28 -3.20 6.40 -31.34
C SER A 28 -1.97 6.45 -32.25
N LYS A 29 -0.75 6.49 -31.67
CA LYS A 29 0.54 6.43 -32.38
C LYS A 29 1.30 5.12 -32.14
N GLY A 30 0.61 4.07 -31.68
CA GLY A 30 1.21 2.77 -31.38
C GLY A 30 1.90 2.72 -30.02
N GLY A 31 2.79 1.74 -29.84
CA GLY A 31 3.60 1.64 -28.62
C GLY A 31 4.73 2.67 -28.59
N TRP A 32 5.43 2.79 -27.46
CA TRP A 32 6.50 3.78 -27.28
C TRP A 32 7.56 3.76 -28.40
N LYS A 33 7.99 2.56 -28.84
CA LYS A 33 8.96 2.42 -29.93
C LYS A 33 8.40 2.86 -31.28
N ASP A 34 7.11 2.64 -31.53
CA ASP A 34 6.43 3.07 -32.77
C ASP A 34 6.30 4.58 -32.81
N PHE A 35 5.85 5.16 -31.68
CA PHE A 35 5.79 6.60 -31.48
C PHE A 35 7.15 7.25 -31.76
N LEU A 36 8.23 6.78 -31.12
CA LEU A 36 9.57 7.33 -31.31
C LEU A 36 10.05 7.24 -32.76
N ARG A 37 9.77 6.14 -33.49
CA ARG A 37 10.13 6.01 -34.91
C ARG A 37 9.45 7.06 -35.78
N SER A 38 8.20 7.40 -35.46
CA SER A 38 7.45 8.42 -36.19
C SER A 38 7.83 9.85 -35.80
N TYR A 39 8.19 10.06 -34.52
CA TYR A 39 8.42 11.36 -33.92
C TYR A 39 9.86 11.85 -34.09
N ASP A 40 10.86 10.96 -33.98
CA ASP A 40 12.27 11.30 -34.05
C ASP A 40 13.06 10.32 -34.94
N LYS A 41 13.02 10.59 -36.25
CA LYS A 41 13.63 9.76 -37.30
C LYS A 41 15.16 9.69 -37.22
N LYS A 42 15.83 10.50 -36.38
CA LYS A 42 17.30 10.64 -36.36
C LYS A 42 18.00 9.93 -35.21
N LEU A 43 17.28 9.33 -34.24
CA LEU A 43 17.90 8.82 -33.02
C LEU A 43 17.98 7.29 -32.96
N GLY A 44 19.17 6.78 -32.62
CA GLY A 44 19.48 5.35 -32.51
C GLY A 44 18.86 4.65 -31.30
N VAL A 45 18.99 3.32 -31.28
CA VAL A 45 18.36 2.39 -30.33
C VAL A 45 18.64 2.70 -28.85
N SER A 46 19.77 3.36 -28.53
CA SER A 46 20.17 3.72 -27.17
C SER A 46 19.30 4.79 -26.49
N LEU A 47 18.39 5.42 -27.24
CA LEU A 47 17.50 6.48 -26.76
C LEU A 47 16.06 5.99 -26.57
N SER A 48 15.79 4.68 -26.54
CA SER A 48 14.46 4.17 -26.21
C SER A 48 14.10 4.27 -24.73
N ASP A 49 15.04 4.60 -23.85
CA ASP A 49 14.79 4.75 -22.42
C ASP A 49 13.98 6.03 -22.13
N PRO A 50 12.76 5.93 -21.57
CA PRO A 50 11.94 7.09 -21.25
C PRO A 50 12.63 8.08 -20.29
N SER A 51 13.49 7.61 -19.38
CA SER A 51 14.19 8.50 -18.44
C SER A 51 15.17 9.45 -19.13
N LYS A 52 15.64 9.11 -20.34
CA LYS A 52 16.57 9.93 -21.12
C LYS A 52 15.87 10.95 -22.03
N ARG A 53 14.53 10.97 -22.08
CA ARG A 53 13.76 11.88 -22.95
C ARG A 53 13.37 13.18 -22.26
N SER A 54 13.05 14.21 -23.04
CA SER A 54 12.52 15.46 -22.49
C SER A 54 11.08 15.28 -22.00
N ILE A 55 10.64 16.18 -21.12
CA ILE A 55 9.25 16.21 -20.62
C ILE A 55 8.27 16.28 -21.80
N ASP A 56 8.55 17.13 -22.79
CA ASP A 56 7.67 17.32 -23.95
C ASP A 56 7.43 16.01 -24.71
N VAL A 57 8.49 15.24 -24.98
CA VAL A 57 8.38 13.96 -25.70
C VAL A 57 7.52 12.96 -24.91
N LEU A 58 7.72 12.89 -23.60
CA LEU A 58 6.93 12.02 -22.72
C LEU A 58 5.46 12.44 -22.71
N LEU A 59 5.18 13.74 -22.56
CA LEU A 59 3.82 14.28 -22.58
C LEU A 59 3.13 14.03 -23.92
N THR A 60 3.81 14.28 -25.04
CA THR A 60 3.24 14.03 -26.37
C THR A 60 2.85 12.57 -26.53
N PHE A 61 3.67 11.63 -26.09
CA PHE A 61 3.31 10.20 -26.13
C PHE A 61 2.14 9.86 -25.20
N LEU A 62 2.16 10.32 -23.95
CA LEU A 62 1.10 10.03 -22.98
C LEU A 62 -0.25 10.62 -23.41
N LYS A 63 -0.26 11.75 -24.11
CA LYS A 63 -1.46 12.35 -24.72
C LYS A 63 -2.03 11.54 -25.90
N THR A 64 -1.34 10.48 -26.37
CA THR A 64 -1.88 9.62 -27.45
C THR A 64 -2.86 8.55 -26.96
N PHE A 65 -2.96 8.33 -25.65
CA PHE A 65 -3.79 7.29 -25.02
C PHE A 65 -5.24 7.75 -24.81
N SER A 66 -6.15 6.78 -24.67
CA SER A 66 -7.60 7.01 -24.50
C SER A 66 -7.98 7.34 -23.05
N GLU A 67 -9.22 7.80 -22.82
CA GLU A 67 -9.72 8.09 -21.46
C GLU A 67 -9.78 6.85 -20.54
N ASP A 68 -9.83 5.63 -21.08
CA ASP A 68 -9.80 4.43 -20.25
C ASP A 68 -8.39 4.12 -19.75
N ASP A 69 -7.37 4.30 -20.59
CA ASP A 69 -5.96 4.18 -20.22
C ASP A 69 -5.55 5.19 -19.14
N LEU A 70 -6.22 6.34 -19.15
CA LEU A 70 -6.01 7.42 -18.19
C LEU A 70 -6.32 7.01 -16.73
N LYS A 71 -7.21 6.03 -16.49
CA LYS A 71 -7.48 5.50 -15.14
C LYS A 71 -6.23 4.86 -14.54
N PHE A 72 -5.46 4.15 -15.37
CA PHE A 72 -4.19 3.55 -14.97
C PHE A 72 -3.15 4.63 -14.64
N PHE A 73 -3.01 5.66 -15.47
CA PHE A 73 -2.09 6.77 -15.18
C PHE A 73 -2.46 7.50 -13.89
N ASP A 74 -3.76 7.70 -13.62
CA ASP A 74 -4.25 8.29 -12.39
C ASP A 74 -3.86 7.47 -11.14
N LYS A 75 -3.88 6.13 -11.22
CA LYS A 75 -3.36 5.27 -10.13
C LYS A 75 -1.87 5.52 -9.89
N VAL A 76 -1.06 5.56 -10.96
CA VAL A 76 0.39 5.82 -10.84
C VAL A 76 0.66 7.21 -10.24
N PHE A 77 -0.07 8.24 -10.69
CA PHE A 77 0.01 9.58 -10.09
C PHE A 77 -0.35 9.60 -8.62
N GLN A 78 -1.39 8.86 -8.22
CA GLN A 78 -1.79 8.78 -6.82
C GLN A 78 -0.70 8.14 -5.95
N CYS A 79 -0.04 7.07 -6.44
CA CYS A 79 1.06 6.42 -5.73
C CYS A 79 2.23 7.39 -5.49
N HIS A 80 2.66 8.11 -6.54
CA HIS A 80 3.71 9.13 -6.42
C HIS A 80 3.31 10.27 -5.50
N SER A 81 2.06 10.74 -5.58
CA SER A 81 1.56 11.81 -4.71
C SER A 81 1.52 11.40 -3.24
N ASN A 82 1.19 10.13 -2.97
CA ASN A 82 1.20 9.55 -1.64
C ASN A 82 2.64 9.45 -1.10
N ARG A 83 3.59 8.94 -1.89
CA ARG A 83 5.01 8.87 -1.55
C ARG A 83 5.63 10.25 -1.30
N ASP A 84 5.41 11.22 -2.19
CA ASP A 84 5.86 12.61 -2.02
C ASP A 84 5.32 13.25 -0.72
N ALA A 85 4.08 12.89 -0.32
CA ALA A 85 3.48 13.42 0.90
C ALA A 85 4.18 12.86 2.14
N VAL A 86 4.44 11.55 2.13
CA VAL A 86 5.16 10.85 3.17
C VAL A 86 6.58 11.39 3.31
N GLU A 87 7.30 11.56 2.21
CA GLU A 87 8.65 12.12 2.23
C GLU A 87 8.69 13.57 2.75
N LYS A 88 7.60 14.35 2.54
CA LYS A 88 7.48 15.68 3.15
C LYS A 88 7.21 15.62 4.65
N LEU A 89 6.49 14.61 5.13
CA LEU A 89 6.31 14.38 6.58
C LEU A 89 7.63 14.04 7.28
N GLN A 90 8.55 13.35 6.60
CA GLN A 90 9.89 13.10 7.16
C GLN A 90 10.71 14.38 7.37
N LYS A 91 10.41 15.46 6.64
CA LYS A 91 11.17 16.73 6.67
C LYS A 91 10.61 17.76 7.65
N SER A 92 9.47 17.51 8.30
CA SER A 92 8.95 18.40 9.34
C SER A 92 9.75 18.29 10.64
N SER A 93 9.93 19.40 11.35
CA SER A 93 10.74 19.44 12.58
C SER A 93 10.22 18.45 13.65
N PRO A 94 11.10 17.60 14.23
CA PRO A 94 10.74 16.65 15.28
C PRO A 94 10.13 17.30 16.53
N ASP A 95 10.44 18.56 16.81
CA ASP A 95 10.08 19.23 18.07
C ASP A 95 8.58 19.56 18.19
N SER A 96 7.80 19.41 17.10
CA SER A 96 6.36 19.72 17.05
C SER A 96 5.49 18.56 16.57
N GLU A 97 6.06 17.35 16.40
CA GLU A 97 5.32 16.21 15.87
C GLU A 97 4.47 15.52 16.95
N SER A 98 3.25 15.10 16.60
CA SER A 98 2.44 14.23 17.47
C SER A 98 3.06 12.83 17.59
N ALA A 99 2.74 12.10 18.67
CA ALA A 99 3.21 10.74 18.88
C ALA A 99 2.84 9.80 17.72
N GLU A 100 1.63 9.92 17.17
CA GLU A 100 1.16 9.12 16.04
C GLU A 100 2.00 9.38 14.78
N GLN A 101 2.29 10.66 14.49
CA GLN A 101 3.14 11.03 13.35
C GLN A 101 4.57 10.55 13.51
N ARG A 102 5.11 10.55 14.74
CA ARG A 102 6.42 9.98 15.02
C ARG A 102 6.46 8.49 14.69
N LEU A 103 5.42 7.72 15.03
CA LEU A 103 5.34 6.28 14.73
C LEU A 103 5.25 6.01 13.22
N VAL A 104 4.46 6.82 12.52
CA VAL A 104 4.36 6.81 11.05
C VAL A 104 5.75 7.09 10.44
N ARG A 105 6.43 8.15 10.87
CA ARG A 105 7.78 8.49 10.42
C ARG A 105 8.79 7.36 10.67
N LEU A 106 8.81 6.77 11.86
CA LEU A 106 9.69 5.65 12.20
C LEU A 106 9.46 4.42 11.31
N THR A 107 8.21 4.17 10.91
CA THR A 107 7.87 3.10 9.96
C THR A 107 8.54 3.34 8.60
N PHE A 108 8.47 4.56 8.08
CA PHE A 108 9.06 4.92 6.78
C PHE A 108 10.58 5.05 6.77
N GLU A 109 11.17 5.46 7.89
CA GLU A 109 12.64 5.54 8.05
C GLU A 109 13.29 4.15 8.15
N HIS A 110 12.48 3.10 8.33
CA HIS A 110 13.01 1.74 8.40
C HIS A 110 13.63 1.31 7.06
N PRO A 111 14.88 0.79 7.03
CA PRO A 111 15.58 0.49 5.78
C PRO A 111 14.86 -0.53 4.86
N GLN A 112 14.05 -1.41 5.43
CA GLN A 112 13.27 -2.40 4.66
C GLN A 112 11.94 -1.86 4.13
N TYR A 113 11.47 -0.70 4.60
CA TYR A 113 10.19 -0.15 4.17
C TYR A 113 10.09 0.00 2.64
N PRO A 114 11.07 0.58 1.92
CA PRO A 114 10.98 0.75 0.47
C PRO A 114 10.93 -0.56 -0.32
N ILE A 115 11.33 -1.68 0.29
CA ILE A 115 11.35 -3.00 -0.32
C ILE A 115 10.02 -3.70 -0.02
N ASP A 116 9.66 -3.83 1.25
CA ASP A 116 8.49 -4.59 1.70
C ASP A 116 7.17 -3.92 1.32
N TYR A 117 7.12 -2.58 1.30
CA TYR A 117 5.96 -1.78 0.86
C TYR A 117 6.02 -1.38 -0.63
N SER A 118 6.88 -2.03 -1.42
CA SER A 118 6.87 -1.87 -2.87
C SER A 118 5.76 -2.73 -3.48
N PHE A 119 4.57 -2.15 -3.58
CA PHE A 119 3.40 -2.84 -4.12
C PHE A 119 3.20 -2.57 -5.61
N PRO A 120 2.62 -3.54 -6.36
CA PRO A 120 2.18 -3.31 -7.73
C PRO A 120 0.82 -2.57 -7.75
N SER A 121 0.71 -1.45 -7.04
CA SER A 121 -0.55 -0.71 -6.77
C SER A 121 -1.26 -0.17 -8.03
N HIS A 122 -0.59 -0.23 -9.17
CA HIS A 122 -1.07 0.18 -10.48
C HIS A 122 -1.85 -0.93 -11.19
N GLU A 123 -1.82 -2.18 -10.70
CA GLU A 123 -2.64 -3.29 -11.18
C GLU A 123 -4.14 -3.04 -10.96
N GLU A 124 -4.98 -3.71 -11.75
CA GLU A 124 -6.41 -3.39 -11.86
C GLU A 124 -7.17 -3.62 -10.54
N ASP A 125 -6.89 -4.74 -9.89
CA ASP A 125 -7.46 -5.23 -8.63
C ASP A 125 -6.86 -4.57 -7.38
N TRP A 126 -5.86 -3.70 -7.54
CA TRP A 126 -5.29 -2.94 -6.45
C TRP A 126 -6.07 -1.66 -6.17
N LEU A 127 -6.36 -1.45 -4.88
CA LEU A 127 -7.00 -0.25 -4.37
C LEU A 127 -5.98 0.69 -3.74
N VAL A 128 -5.74 1.83 -4.38
CA VAL A 128 -4.95 2.93 -3.82
C VAL A 128 -5.87 3.90 -3.08
N THR A 129 -5.64 4.09 -1.79
CA THR A 129 -6.43 5.05 -1.00
C THR A 129 -6.12 6.50 -1.40
N LYS A 130 -7.18 7.31 -1.53
CA LYS A 130 -7.07 8.73 -1.92
C LYS A 130 -6.71 9.58 -0.72
N ARG A 131 -5.89 10.61 -0.96
CA ARG A 131 -5.58 11.64 0.03
C ARG A 131 -6.77 12.61 0.19
N SER A 132 -7.14 12.94 1.43
CA SER A 132 -8.03 14.07 1.71
C SER A 132 -7.30 15.41 1.41
N LYS A 133 -8.06 16.49 1.17
CA LYS A 133 -7.48 17.82 0.88
C LYS A 133 -6.56 18.25 2.05
N LYS A 134 -5.42 18.85 1.67
CA LYS A 134 -4.14 19.00 2.41
C LYS A 134 -4.20 19.38 3.91
N SER A 135 -5.23 20.07 4.42
CA SER A 135 -5.22 20.55 5.81
C SER A 135 -5.47 19.43 6.83
N ASN A 136 -6.37 18.48 6.52
CA ASN A 136 -6.83 17.50 7.53
C ASN A 136 -6.03 16.19 7.49
N PHE A 137 -5.41 15.87 6.34
CA PHE A 137 -4.70 14.60 6.15
C PHE A 137 -3.47 14.43 7.05
N ILE A 138 -2.77 15.53 7.36
CA ILE A 138 -1.56 15.48 8.22
C ILE A 138 -1.94 15.64 9.70
N GLN A 139 -3.11 16.21 9.99
CA GLN A 139 -3.55 16.48 11.36
C GLN A 139 -4.39 15.36 11.96
N SER A 140 -5.02 14.50 11.15
CA SER A 140 -5.80 13.38 11.66
C SER A 140 -4.91 12.44 12.49
N LYS A 141 -5.38 12.13 13.69
CA LYS A 141 -4.82 11.17 14.64
C LYS A 141 -5.68 9.91 14.74
N ASP A 142 -6.65 9.77 13.83
CA ASP A 142 -7.52 8.60 13.77
C ASP A 142 -6.67 7.40 13.37
N MET A 143 -6.87 6.29 14.05
CA MET A 143 -6.12 5.06 13.83
C MET A 143 -7.10 3.90 13.70
N VAL A 144 -6.82 3.04 12.74
CA VAL A 144 -7.48 1.74 12.59
C VAL A 144 -6.37 0.70 12.51
N ALA A 145 -6.40 -0.26 13.44
CA ALA A 145 -5.51 -1.41 13.38
C ALA A 145 -6.21 -2.52 12.59
N ILE A 146 -5.44 -3.24 11.75
CA ILE A 146 -5.92 -4.43 11.05
C ILE A 146 -5.02 -5.61 11.30
N ASP A 147 -5.59 -6.79 11.14
CA ASP A 147 -4.91 -8.07 11.10
C ASP A 147 -5.66 -8.99 10.13
N CYS A 148 -4.93 -9.76 9.33
CA CYS A 148 -5.49 -10.66 8.32
C CYS A 148 -5.01 -12.09 8.53
N GLU A 149 -5.91 -13.03 8.31
CA GLU A 149 -5.56 -14.44 8.17
C GLU A 149 -5.49 -14.82 6.69
N MET A 150 -4.41 -15.51 6.32
CA MET A 150 -4.15 -15.94 4.96
C MET A 150 -3.93 -17.46 4.89
N VAL A 151 -4.47 -18.07 3.84
CA VAL A 151 -4.27 -19.49 3.51
C VAL A 151 -3.41 -19.64 2.27
N LEU A 152 -2.77 -20.79 2.12
CA LEU A 152 -2.06 -21.16 0.90
C LEU A 152 -3.02 -21.79 -0.11
N CYS A 153 -3.13 -21.22 -1.30
CA CYS A 153 -3.90 -21.76 -2.41
C CYS A 153 -3.11 -22.82 -3.20
N GLN A 154 -3.82 -23.63 -3.97
CA GLN A 154 -3.22 -24.69 -4.80
C GLN A 154 -2.28 -24.16 -5.89
N ASP A 155 -2.45 -22.91 -6.31
CA ASP A 155 -1.55 -22.24 -7.27
C ASP A 155 -0.28 -21.68 -6.61
N GLY A 156 -0.07 -21.94 -5.31
CA GLY A 156 1.06 -21.46 -4.54
C GLY A 156 0.93 -20.00 -4.07
N THR A 157 -0.18 -19.33 -4.36
CA THR A 157 -0.45 -17.96 -3.88
C THR A 157 -1.07 -17.97 -2.49
N GLU A 158 -0.90 -16.88 -1.74
CA GLU A 158 -1.61 -16.68 -0.47
C GLU A 158 -2.89 -15.88 -0.71
N ALA A 159 -3.99 -16.28 -0.07
CA ALA A 159 -5.28 -15.61 -0.17
C ALA A 159 -5.81 -15.24 1.22
N LEU A 160 -6.38 -14.03 1.30
CA LEU A 160 -7.10 -13.55 2.49
C LEU A 160 -8.34 -14.41 2.74
N VAL A 161 -8.50 -14.87 3.98
CA VAL A 161 -9.68 -15.64 4.41
C VAL A 161 -10.38 -15.06 5.62
N ARG A 162 -9.71 -14.17 6.36
CA ARG A 162 -10.34 -13.41 7.44
C ARG A 162 -9.63 -12.08 7.59
N ILE A 163 -10.40 -11.05 7.91
CA ILE A 163 -9.86 -9.76 8.32
C ILE A 163 -10.55 -9.32 9.59
N CYS A 164 -9.80 -8.70 10.49
CA CYS A 164 -10.37 -7.86 11.53
C CYS A 164 -9.76 -6.46 11.51
N ALA A 165 -10.60 -5.46 11.75
CA ALA A 165 -10.24 -4.05 11.89
C ALA A 165 -10.85 -3.49 13.16
N VAL A 166 -10.05 -2.77 13.94
CA VAL A 166 -10.45 -2.17 15.22
C VAL A 166 -10.00 -0.72 15.27
N ASP A 167 -10.78 0.14 15.94
CA ASP A 167 -10.40 1.54 16.14
C ASP A 167 -9.49 1.74 17.37
N ARG A 168 -9.16 3.01 17.67
CA ARG A 168 -8.33 3.40 18.82
C ARG A 168 -8.92 3.00 20.18
N ASN A 169 -10.24 2.83 20.26
CA ASN A 169 -10.96 2.42 21.47
C ASN A 169 -11.14 0.90 21.56
N LEU A 170 -10.53 0.14 20.64
CA LEU A 170 -10.66 -1.31 20.52
C LEU A 170 -12.04 -1.79 20.05
N GLU A 171 -12.85 -0.89 19.51
CA GLU A 171 -14.13 -1.30 18.96
C GLU A 171 -13.91 -1.95 17.59
N VAL A 172 -14.45 -3.15 17.42
CA VAL A 172 -14.44 -3.87 16.15
C VAL A 172 -15.26 -3.09 15.12
N LYS A 173 -14.60 -2.71 14.03
CA LYS A 173 -15.21 -2.00 12.88
C LYS A 173 -15.41 -2.90 11.68
N LEU A 174 -14.65 -3.99 11.58
CA LEU A 174 -14.80 -5.02 10.56
C LEU A 174 -14.29 -6.33 11.15
N ASN A 175 -15.01 -7.44 11.01
CA ASN A 175 -14.53 -8.78 11.36
C ASN A 175 -15.27 -9.78 10.49
N GLU A 176 -14.67 -10.13 9.35
CA GLU A 176 -15.34 -10.85 8.28
C GLU A 176 -14.48 -12.01 7.80
N PHE A 177 -15.13 -13.14 7.50
CA PHE A 177 -14.52 -14.18 6.67
C PHE A 177 -14.60 -13.75 5.21
N VAL A 178 -13.60 -14.16 4.42
CA VAL A 178 -13.45 -13.75 3.02
C VAL A 178 -13.33 -15.00 2.17
N ASN A 179 -14.10 -15.03 1.08
CA ASN A 179 -13.99 -16.08 0.09
C ASN A 179 -12.70 -15.87 -0.73
N PRO A 180 -11.74 -16.82 -0.70
CA PRO A 180 -10.49 -16.69 -1.44
C PRO A 180 -10.68 -16.78 -2.97
N ASN A 181 -11.86 -17.16 -3.45
CA ASN A 181 -12.20 -17.40 -4.86
C ASN A 181 -11.25 -18.39 -5.56
N LYS A 182 -10.57 -19.23 -4.78
CA LYS A 182 -9.58 -20.20 -5.23
C LYS A 182 -9.60 -21.44 -4.32
N PRO A 183 -9.27 -22.62 -4.87
CA PRO A 183 -9.05 -23.81 -4.05
C PRO A 183 -7.90 -23.61 -3.05
N VAL A 184 -8.17 -23.93 -1.79
CA VAL A 184 -7.18 -23.88 -0.71
C VAL A 184 -6.39 -25.20 -0.70
N ALA A 185 -5.06 -25.09 -0.60
CA ALA A 185 -4.16 -26.24 -0.43
C ALA A 185 -3.84 -26.48 1.05
N ASP A 186 -3.63 -25.41 1.81
CA ASP A 186 -3.32 -25.49 3.24
C ASP A 186 -3.93 -24.28 3.97
N TYR A 187 -4.83 -24.57 4.90
CA TYR A 187 -5.52 -23.58 5.74
C TYR A 187 -4.64 -23.03 6.84
N ARG A 188 -3.52 -23.70 7.16
CA ARG A 188 -2.61 -23.37 8.25
C ARG A 188 -3.35 -23.20 9.58
N THR A 189 -4.29 -24.10 9.86
CA THR A 189 -5.24 -24.02 10.98
C THR A 189 -4.54 -23.84 12.35
N ASP A 190 -3.34 -24.39 12.53
CA ASP A 190 -2.54 -24.22 13.76
C ASP A 190 -2.13 -22.75 14.02
N ILE A 191 -2.11 -21.93 12.98
CA ILE A 191 -1.71 -20.52 13.02
C ILE A 191 -2.94 -19.62 12.83
N THR A 192 -3.78 -19.92 11.84
CA THR A 192 -4.91 -19.07 11.45
C THR A 192 -6.18 -19.32 12.28
N GLY A 193 -6.28 -20.50 12.90
CA GLY A 193 -7.51 -20.98 13.51
C GLY A 193 -8.65 -21.28 12.53
N ILE A 194 -8.41 -21.19 11.22
CA ILE A 194 -9.42 -21.34 10.17
C ILE A 194 -9.49 -22.79 9.70
N THR A 195 -10.69 -23.34 9.62
CA THR A 195 -10.99 -24.65 9.04
C THR A 195 -11.69 -24.50 7.69
N ALA A 196 -11.78 -25.61 6.94
CA ALA A 196 -12.55 -25.63 5.69
C ALA A 196 -14.04 -25.29 5.88
N GLY A 197 -14.62 -25.70 7.02
CA GLY A 197 -16.01 -25.43 7.34
C GLY A 197 -16.30 -23.96 7.61
N ASP A 198 -15.34 -23.21 8.16
CA ASP A 198 -15.50 -21.76 8.40
C ASP A 198 -15.63 -20.95 7.10
N LEU A 199 -15.11 -21.47 5.99
CA LEU A 199 -15.20 -20.84 4.67
C LEU A 199 -16.38 -21.36 3.84
N GLU A 200 -17.11 -22.36 4.33
CA GLU A 200 -18.26 -22.91 3.62
C GLU A 200 -19.39 -21.88 3.56
N GLY A 201 -19.87 -21.58 2.35
CA GLY A 201 -20.95 -20.60 2.14
C GLY A 201 -20.55 -19.13 2.32
N VAL A 202 -19.28 -18.83 2.65
CA VAL A 202 -18.81 -17.44 2.73
C VAL A 202 -18.87 -16.78 1.35
N SER A 203 -19.64 -15.70 1.25
CA SER A 203 -19.83 -14.94 0.00
C SER A 203 -19.09 -13.61 -0.03
N CYS A 204 -18.60 -13.13 1.11
CA CYS A 204 -17.88 -11.87 1.21
C CYS A 204 -16.59 -11.94 0.37
N SER A 205 -16.44 -11.02 -0.58
CA SER A 205 -15.30 -10.99 -1.49
C SER A 205 -14.21 -10.04 -1.00
N LEU A 206 -13.00 -10.18 -1.57
CA LEU A 206 -11.94 -9.20 -1.36
C LEU A 206 -12.39 -7.77 -1.70
N ALA A 207 -13.21 -7.59 -2.74
CA ALA A 207 -13.69 -6.28 -3.17
C ALA A 207 -14.66 -5.65 -2.14
N ASP A 208 -15.45 -6.47 -1.45
CA ASP A 208 -16.34 -6.01 -0.37
C ASP A 208 -15.52 -5.50 0.81
N VAL A 209 -14.51 -6.27 1.22
CA VAL A 209 -13.56 -5.87 2.28
C VAL A 209 -12.81 -4.59 1.91
N GLN A 210 -12.28 -4.49 0.68
CA GLN A 210 -11.63 -3.29 0.18
C GLN A 210 -12.56 -2.07 0.24
N THR A 211 -13.83 -2.24 -0.11
CA THR A 211 -14.84 -1.18 -0.05
C THR A 211 -15.12 -0.73 1.38
N SER A 212 -15.23 -1.66 2.32
CA SER A 212 -15.41 -1.37 3.75
C SER A 212 -14.19 -0.66 4.34
N LEU A 213 -12.98 -1.18 4.10
CA LEU A 213 -11.74 -0.55 4.54
C LEU A 213 -11.55 0.84 3.94
N LYS A 214 -11.86 1.05 2.65
CA LYS A 214 -11.77 2.37 2.02
C LYS A 214 -12.59 3.43 2.74
N LYS A 215 -13.76 3.06 3.29
CA LYS A 215 -14.60 3.95 4.08
C LYS A 215 -13.95 4.25 5.44
N LEU A 216 -13.43 3.23 6.12
CA LEU A 216 -12.73 3.37 7.41
C LEU A 216 -11.44 4.19 7.31
N LEU A 217 -10.68 4.01 6.23
CA LEU A 217 -9.40 4.68 5.96
C LEU A 217 -9.57 6.05 5.29
N SER A 218 -10.80 6.55 5.20
CA SER A 218 -11.08 7.88 4.66
C SER A 218 -10.48 8.98 5.54
N HIS A 219 -10.40 10.21 5.03
CA HIS A 219 -9.99 11.40 5.79
C HIS A 219 -8.54 11.44 6.31
N GLY A 220 -7.72 10.44 6.01
CA GLY A 220 -6.33 10.38 6.43
C GLY A 220 -6.10 9.60 7.70
N THR A 221 -7.02 8.72 8.10
CA THR A 221 -6.81 7.69 9.12
C THR A 221 -5.46 7.00 8.92
N ILE A 222 -4.77 6.71 10.01
CA ILE A 222 -3.52 5.96 10.00
C ILE A 222 -3.87 4.47 10.15
N LEU A 223 -3.36 3.65 9.24
CA LEU A 223 -3.49 2.21 9.33
C LEU A 223 -2.37 1.61 10.18
N VAL A 224 -2.70 0.72 11.11
CA VAL A 224 -1.75 0.12 12.05
C VAL A 224 -1.76 -1.40 11.91
N GLY A 225 -0.60 -2.05 12.03
CA GLY A 225 -0.50 -3.50 12.07
C GLY A 225 0.89 -4.00 12.44
N HIS A 226 1.13 -5.31 12.31
CA HIS A 226 2.42 -5.93 12.60
C HIS A 226 2.92 -6.74 11.39
N SER A 227 4.02 -6.31 10.77
CA SER A 227 4.39 -6.76 9.42
C SER A 227 3.28 -6.47 8.40
N LEU A 228 2.67 -5.29 8.54
CA LEU A 228 1.44 -4.84 7.90
C LEU A 228 1.47 -4.89 6.36
N HIS A 229 2.67 -4.91 5.77
CA HIS A 229 2.83 -5.08 4.32
C HIS A 229 2.31 -6.42 3.80
N ASN A 230 2.28 -7.48 4.63
CA ASN A 230 1.72 -8.77 4.23
C ASN A 230 0.20 -8.69 4.13
N ASP A 231 -0.45 -8.09 5.14
CA ASP A 231 -1.89 -7.84 5.14
C ASP A 231 -2.31 -6.99 3.94
N LEU A 232 -1.59 -5.88 3.71
CA LEU A 232 -1.85 -4.99 2.58
C LEU A 232 -1.66 -5.67 1.21
N ARG A 233 -0.74 -6.63 1.10
CA ARG A 233 -0.56 -7.44 -0.11
C ARG A 233 -1.72 -8.41 -0.32
N ALA A 234 -2.15 -9.10 0.73
CA ALA A 234 -3.33 -9.98 0.68
C ALA A 234 -4.61 -9.19 0.35
N LEU A 235 -4.72 -7.99 0.90
CA LEU A 235 -5.81 -7.05 0.64
C LEU A 235 -5.73 -6.36 -0.72
N LYS A 236 -4.58 -6.43 -1.41
CA LYS A 236 -4.27 -5.65 -2.62
C LYS A 236 -4.55 -4.15 -2.42
N MET A 237 -4.12 -3.61 -1.29
CA MET A 237 -4.35 -2.22 -0.91
C MET A 237 -3.05 -1.46 -0.75
N ASP A 238 -3.01 -0.23 -1.25
CA ASP A 238 -1.94 0.72 -1.02
C ASP A 238 -2.47 1.91 -0.20
N HIS A 239 -2.02 1.96 1.05
CA HIS A 239 -2.35 3.02 1.98
C HIS A 239 -1.09 3.75 2.43
N ALA A 240 -1.12 5.07 2.28
CA ALA A 240 0.05 5.89 2.54
C ALA A 240 0.41 5.93 4.03
N ARG A 241 -0.52 6.28 4.92
CA ARG A 241 -0.21 6.53 6.35
C ARG A 241 -0.26 5.23 7.15
N VAL A 242 0.89 4.59 7.30
CA VAL A 242 0.99 3.30 8.00
C VAL A 242 1.87 3.37 9.24
N ILE A 243 1.52 2.60 10.26
CA ILE A 243 2.37 2.24 11.38
C ILE A 243 2.58 0.73 11.34
N ASP A 244 3.81 0.31 11.05
CA ASP A 244 4.21 -1.10 11.16
C ASP A 244 4.96 -1.28 12.49
N THR A 245 4.29 -1.92 13.44
CA THR A 245 4.86 -2.15 14.77
C THR A 245 6.13 -3.01 14.73
N SER A 246 6.31 -3.85 13.70
CA SER A 246 7.52 -4.64 13.52
C SER A 246 8.76 -3.79 13.15
N TYR A 247 8.55 -2.58 12.61
CA TYR A 247 9.61 -1.63 12.28
C TYR A 247 9.87 -0.60 13.38
N VAL A 248 8.82 -0.22 14.11
CA VAL A 248 8.90 0.77 15.19
C VAL A 248 9.70 0.24 16.38
N PHE A 249 9.49 -1.03 16.74
CA PHE A 249 10.11 -1.62 17.92
C PHE A 249 11.34 -2.45 17.55
N LYS A 250 12.42 -2.30 18.32
CA LYS A 250 13.69 -3.03 18.14
C LYS A 250 14.13 -3.66 19.45
N TYR A 251 14.84 -4.78 19.37
CA TYR A 251 15.50 -5.36 20.54
C TYR A 251 16.62 -4.42 21.03
N GLN A 252 16.66 -4.15 22.34
CA GLN A 252 17.71 -3.32 22.93
C GLN A 252 19.09 -3.94 22.68
N GLY A 253 20.05 -3.11 22.26
CA GLY A 253 21.45 -3.52 22.11
C GLY A 253 21.78 -4.37 20.88
N GLN A 254 20.83 -4.57 19.95
CA GLN A 254 21.09 -5.31 18.71
C GLN A 254 21.33 -4.37 17.52
N THR A 255 22.39 -4.66 16.77
CA THR A 255 22.69 -4.06 15.45
C THR A 255 21.95 -4.76 14.30
N SER A 256 21.28 -5.88 14.58
CA SER A 256 20.58 -6.66 13.57
C SER A 256 19.25 -6.03 13.17
N ASN A 257 18.88 -6.14 11.90
CA ASN A 257 17.56 -5.76 11.38
C ASN A 257 16.47 -6.80 11.74
N ARG A 258 16.67 -7.60 12.79
CA ARG A 258 15.70 -8.61 13.22
C ARG A 258 14.48 -7.92 13.83
N ARG A 259 13.33 -8.14 13.19
CA ARG A 259 12.03 -7.67 13.69
C ARG A 259 11.58 -8.50 14.89
N PRO A 260 11.10 -7.88 15.98
CA PRO A 260 10.50 -8.62 17.08
C PRO A 260 9.17 -9.23 16.65
N SER A 261 8.85 -10.44 17.12
CA SER A 261 7.51 -11.00 16.94
C SER A 261 6.50 -10.23 17.77
N LEU A 262 5.24 -10.19 17.31
CA LEU A 262 4.12 -9.63 18.07
C LEU A 262 4.00 -10.26 19.46
N SER A 263 4.14 -11.60 19.56
CA SER A 263 4.14 -12.32 20.85
C SER A 263 5.23 -11.80 21.80
N ASN A 264 6.44 -11.51 21.30
CA ASN A 264 7.49 -10.93 22.14
C ASN A 264 7.16 -9.50 22.55
N LEU A 265 6.59 -8.69 21.66
CA LEU A 265 6.21 -7.32 21.97
C LEU A 265 5.13 -7.27 23.05
N CYS A 266 4.12 -8.15 22.98
CA CYS A 266 3.06 -8.21 24.00
C CYS A 266 3.57 -8.64 25.38
N LYS A 267 4.58 -9.53 25.44
CA LYS A 267 5.19 -9.99 26.71
C LYS A 267 5.94 -8.88 27.45
N VAL A 268 6.41 -7.85 26.75
CA VAL A 268 7.16 -6.76 27.37
C VAL A 268 6.17 -5.75 27.98
N ARG A 269 6.12 -5.69 29.32
CA ARG A 269 5.27 -4.79 30.12
C ARG A 269 5.37 -3.29 29.75
N HIS A 270 6.42 -2.90 29.01
CA HIS A 270 6.66 -1.55 28.48
C HIS A 270 5.87 -1.23 27.19
N PHE A 271 5.39 -2.24 26.45
CA PHE A 271 4.48 -2.08 25.30
C PHE A 271 3.17 -1.39 25.74
N LEU A 272 2.67 -1.71 26.94
CA LEU A 272 1.47 -1.13 27.56
C LEU A 272 1.58 0.37 27.87
N LYS A 273 2.79 0.91 28.08
CA LYS A 273 2.99 2.33 28.45
C LYS A 273 3.28 3.23 27.24
N LYS A 274 3.86 2.71 26.15
CA LYS A 274 4.24 3.52 24.97
C LYS A 274 3.15 3.65 23.92
N ILE A 275 2.18 2.73 23.87
CA ILE A 275 1.12 2.69 22.85
C ILE A 275 -0.25 3.08 23.44
N GLY A 276 -0.27 3.46 24.73
CA GLY A 276 -1.51 3.60 25.49
C GLY A 276 -2.06 2.23 25.88
N THR A 277 -2.64 2.15 27.07
CA THR A 277 -3.24 0.94 27.65
C THR A 277 -4.35 0.33 26.78
N SER A 278 -4.83 1.06 25.78
CA SER A 278 -5.91 0.67 24.87
C SER A 278 -5.45 0.00 23.56
N PHE A 279 -4.17 -0.24 23.26
CA PHE A 279 -3.80 -0.92 21.99
C PHE A 279 -3.55 -2.43 22.14
N HIS A 280 -3.38 -2.91 23.37
CA HIS A 280 -3.02 -4.30 23.66
C HIS A 280 -4.14 -5.30 23.35
N ALA A 281 -5.39 -4.89 23.54
CA ALA A 281 -6.56 -5.73 23.26
C ALA A 281 -7.08 -5.59 21.82
N ALA A 282 -6.38 -4.84 20.94
CA ALA A 282 -6.70 -4.77 19.52
C ALA A 282 -5.99 -5.86 18.71
N ILE A 283 -4.74 -6.13 19.03
CA ILE A 283 -3.86 -6.95 18.19
C ILE A 283 -3.62 -8.33 18.81
N CYS A 284 -3.76 -8.48 20.14
CA CYS A 284 -3.52 -9.75 20.83
C CYS A 284 -4.72 -10.73 20.89
N PRO A 285 -5.99 -10.31 20.87
CA PRO A 285 -7.13 -11.24 20.83
C PRO A 285 -7.68 -11.46 19.41
N LEU A 286 -6.98 -11.01 18.37
CA LEU A 286 -7.30 -11.31 16.97
C LEU A 286 -6.54 -12.52 16.42
N CYS A 287 -5.51 -12.98 17.13
CA CYS A 287 -4.86 -14.28 16.94
C CYS A 287 -5.58 -15.37 17.74
#